data_AF-A0A164H1Y8-F1
#
_entry.id   AF-A0A164H1Y8-F1
#
_cell.length_a   1.000
_cell.length_b   1.000
_cell.length_c   1.000
_cell.angle_alpha   90.00
_cell.angle_beta   90.00
_cell.angle_gamma   90.00
#
_symmetry.space_group_name_H-M   'P 1'
#
loop_
_entity.id
_entity.type
_entity.pdbx_description
1 polymer ?
#
loop_
_entity_poly.entity_id
_entity_poly.type
_entity_poly.pdbx_seq_one_letter_code
_entity_poly.pdbx_strand_id
1 'polypeptide(L)'
;MLLALTSLSRISEITAVDFRSIILSGQVVKFYLNRLRKSQRKGALQVFSLNSLNPPSLICPVLGLGHYLNVTKNLRATPPSSFILSLKSPHPPVGTSSIGRW
;
A
#
# COMPACT_ATOMS: atom_id res chain seq x y z
N MET A 1 8.41 3.89 1.93
CA MET A 1 9.74 3.63 1.33
C MET A 1 9.96 2.17 0.93
N LEU A 2 9.92 1.18 1.84
CA LEU A 2 10.14 -0.26 1.51
C LEU A 2 9.27 -0.78 0.37
N LEU A 3 7.99 -0.37 0.34
CA LEU A 3 7.08 -0.73 -0.75
C LEU A 3 7.55 -0.24 -2.12
N ALA A 4 8.02 1.01 -2.22
CA ALA A 4 8.49 1.57 -3.49
C ALA A 4 9.73 0.82 -4.00
N LEU A 5 10.65 0.46 -3.10
CA LEU A 5 11.86 -0.29 -3.43
C LEU A 5 11.55 -1.72 -3.87
N THR A 6 10.58 -2.37 -3.23
CA THR A 6 10.29 -3.79 -3.46
C THR A 6 9.31 -4.02 -4.60
N SER A 7 8.40 -3.06 -4.84
CA SER A 7 7.37 -3.20 -5.89
C SER A 7 7.74 -2.52 -7.21
N LEU A 8 8.82 -1.73 -7.24
CA LEU A 8 9.23 -0.90 -8.39
C LEU A 8 8.06 -0.08 -9.00
N SER A 9 7.05 0.22 -8.17
CA SER A 9 5.81 0.86 -8.61
C SER A 9 5.92 2.37 -8.49
N ARG A 10 5.23 3.11 -9.36
CA ARG A 10 5.22 4.57 -9.30
C ARG A 10 4.50 5.03 -8.03
N ILE A 11 4.87 6.18 -7.50
CA ILE A 11 4.22 6.77 -6.30
C ILE A 11 2.70 6.90 -6.50
N SER A 12 2.26 7.26 -7.71
CA SER A 12 0.84 7.31 -8.08
C SER A 12 0.09 5.99 -7.93
N GLU A 13 0.78 4.86 -8.15
CA GLU A 13 0.22 3.53 -8.01
C GLU A 13 0.13 3.15 -6.54
N ILE A 14 1.19 3.44 -5.77
CA ILE A 14 1.22 3.20 -4.33
C ILE A 14 0.09 3.99 -3.63
N THR A 15 -0.19 5.23 -4.05
CA THR A 15 -1.32 6.01 -3.52
C THR A 15 -2.70 5.50 -3.95
N ALA A 16 -2.77 4.79 -5.08
CA ALA A 16 -4.02 4.25 -5.61
C ALA A 16 -4.36 2.87 -5.03
N VAL A 17 -3.51 2.32 -4.16
CA VAL A 17 -3.77 1.10 -3.41
C VAL A 17 -4.84 1.39 -2.36
N ASP A 18 -5.87 0.56 -2.39
CA ASP A 18 -6.91 0.56 -1.37
C ASP A 18 -6.50 -0.38 -0.22
N PHE A 19 -6.77 0.01 1.02
CA PHE A 19 -6.52 -0.85 2.17
C PHE A 19 -7.33 -2.16 2.08
N ARG A 20 -8.58 -2.10 1.63
CA ARG A 20 -9.48 -3.27 1.53
C ARG A 20 -9.05 -4.26 0.44
N SER A 21 -8.24 -3.80 -0.51
CA SER A 21 -7.75 -4.66 -1.57
C SER A 21 -6.45 -5.38 -1.20
N ILE A 22 -5.86 -5.12 -0.03
CA ILE A 22 -4.61 -5.79 0.35
C ILE A 22 -4.92 -7.18 0.90
N ILE A 23 -4.40 -8.20 0.22
CA ILE A 23 -4.54 -9.59 0.66
C ILE A 23 -3.17 -10.08 1.10
N LEU A 24 -3.02 -10.33 2.40
CA LEU A 24 -1.86 -10.96 3.01
C LEU A 24 -2.04 -12.49 2.96
N SER A 25 -1.27 -13.16 2.12
CA SER A 25 -1.21 -14.62 2.02
C SER A 25 0.13 -15.12 2.55
N GLY A 26 0.33 -15.07 3.87
CA GLY A 26 1.52 -15.60 4.57
C GLY A 26 2.85 -15.04 4.06
N GLN A 27 3.43 -15.70 3.07
CA GLN A 27 4.68 -15.31 2.41
C GLN A 27 4.52 -14.27 1.30
N VAL A 28 3.29 -13.97 0.85
CA VAL A 28 3.04 -13.06 -0.26
C VAL A 28 1.98 -12.04 0.11
N VAL A 29 2.20 -10.78 -0.29
CA VAL A 29 1.19 -9.71 -0.22
C VAL A 29 0.74 -9.36 -1.61
N LYS A 30 -0.57 -9.38 -1.84
CA LYS A 30 -1.17 -8.94 -3.11
C LYS A 30 -1.86 -7.60 -2.91
N PHE A 31 -1.66 -6.72 -3.88
CA PHE A 31 -2.25 -5.39 -3.93
C PHE A 31 -3.08 -5.27 -5.19
N TYR A 32 -4.33 -4.83 -5.04
CA TYR A 32 -5.18 -4.53 -6.18
C TYR A 32 -5.39 -3.02 -6.23
N LEU A 33 -5.07 -2.44 -7.37
CA LEU A 33 -5.26 -1.01 -7.60
C LEU A 33 -6.75 -0.72 -7.74
N ASN A 34 -7.28 0.29 -7.04
CA ASN A 34 -8.69 0.67 -7.12
C ASN A 34 -8.94 1.73 -8.22
N ARG A 35 -7.89 2.17 -8.91
CA ARG A 35 -7.97 3.14 -10.01
C ARG A 35 -7.15 2.68 -11.20
N LEU A 36 -7.68 2.96 -12.39
CA LEU A 36 -6.97 2.77 -13.65
C LEU A 36 -5.75 3.72 -13.70
N ARG A 37 -4.62 3.21 -14.21
CA ARG A 37 -3.48 4.07 -14.52
C ARG A 37 -3.85 5.01 -15.66
N LYS A 38 -3.22 6.19 -15.72
CA LYS A 38 -3.37 7.11 -16.87
C LYS A 38 -3.01 6.43 -18.21
N SER A 39 -2.10 5.47 -18.21
CA SER A 39 -1.72 4.67 -19.37
C SER A 39 -2.70 3.54 -19.69
N GLN A 40 -3.55 3.16 -18.74
CA GLN A 40 -4.47 2.03 -18.87
C GLN A 40 -5.84 2.56 -19.32
N ARG A 41 -6.04 2.57 -20.64
CA ARG A 41 -7.28 3.07 -21.27
C ARG A 41 -8.49 2.14 -21.07
N LYS A 42 -8.27 0.82 -20.96
CA LYS A 42 -9.29 -0.23 -20.76
C LYS A 42 -8.61 -1.52 -20.25
N GLY A 43 -9.30 -2.35 -19.47
CA GLY A 43 -8.81 -3.67 -19.02
C GLY A 43 -8.89 -3.89 -17.51
N ALA A 44 -8.57 -5.12 -17.06
CA ALA A 44 -8.59 -5.49 -15.64
C ALA A 44 -7.57 -4.67 -14.83
N LEU A 45 -7.94 -4.25 -13.63
CA LEU A 45 -7.07 -3.48 -12.74
C LEU A 45 -5.81 -4.29 -12.44
N GLN A 46 -4.65 -3.63 -12.54
CA GLN A 46 -3.38 -4.31 -12.33
C GLN A 46 -3.24 -4.77 -10.88
N VAL A 47 -2.78 -6.00 -10.73
CA VAL A 47 -2.43 -6.61 -9.43
C VAL A 47 -0.92 -6.73 -9.38
N PHE A 48 -0.33 -6.35 -8.26
CA PHE A 48 1.08 -6.60 -8.00
C PHE A 48 1.23 -7.38 -6.69
N SER A 49 2.24 -8.24 -6.64
CA SER A 49 2.54 -9.07 -5.49
C SER A 49 3.96 -8.84 -4.99
N LEU A 50 4.11 -8.85 -3.67
CA LEU A 50 5.40 -8.79 -2.99
C LEU A 50 5.63 -10.06 -2.20
N ASN A 51 6.81 -10.65 -2.35
CA ASN A 51 7.19 -11.84 -1.62
C ASN A 51 7.96 -11.46 -0.35
N SER A 52 7.83 -12.28 0.68
CA SER A 52 8.59 -12.17 1.91
C SER A 52 10.06 -12.45 1.64
N LEU A 53 10.94 -11.68 2.27
CA LEU A 53 12.36 -11.98 2.28
C LEU A 53 12.61 -13.23 3.14
N ASN A 54 13.51 -14.09 2.66
CA ASN A 54 14.00 -15.26 3.39
C ASN A 54 15.53 -15.15 3.50
N PRO A 55 16.11 -14.98 4.71
CA PRO A 55 15.47 -15.01 6.03
C PRO A 55 14.60 -13.78 6.33
N PRO A 56 13.60 -13.90 7.22
CA PRO A 56 12.77 -12.79 7.65
C PRO A 56 13.61 -11.75 8.41
N SER A 57 13.72 -10.56 7.85
CA SER A 57 14.43 -9.42 8.43
C SER A 57 13.49 -8.24 8.66
N LEU A 58 13.95 -7.22 9.39
CA LEU A 58 13.23 -5.95 9.56
C LEU A 58 12.96 -5.22 8.23
N ILE A 59 13.68 -5.58 7.18
CA ILE A 59 13.56 -5.01 5.83
C ILE A 59 12.46 -5.73 5.03
N CYS A 60 11.92 -6.85 5.55
CA CYS A 60 10.90 -7.63 4.87
C CYS A 60 9.61 -6.80 4.67
N PRO A 61 9.23 -6.51 3.41
CA PRO A 61 8.07 -5.66 3.13
C PRO A 61 6.78 -6.30 3.64
N VAL A 62 6.67 -7.63 3.61
CA VAL A 62 5.50 -8.38 4.05
C VAL A 62 5.29 -8.25 5.56
N LEU A 63 6.35 -8.44 6.34
CA LEU A 63 6.29 -8.30 7.80
C LEU A 63 6.04 -6.86 8.23
N GLY A 64 6.77 -5.91 7.64
CA GLY A 64 6.59 -4.48 7.93
C GLY A 64 5.18 -4.01 7.59
N LEU A 65 4.60 -4.52 6.49
CA LEU A 65 3.24 -4.19 6.11
C LEU A 65 2.20 -4.81 7.04
N GLY A 66 2.37 -6.08 7.43
CA GLY A 66 1.50 -6.72 8.42
C GLY A 66 1.48 -5.94 9.74
N HIS A 67 2.64 -5.55 10.24
CA HIS A 67 2.75 -4.73 11.45
C HIS A 67 2.09 -3.35 11.29
N TYR A 68 2.36 -2.66 10.18
CA TYR A 68 1.74 -1.38 9.87
C TYR A 68 0.22 -1.47 9.86
N LEU A 69 -0.34 -2.47 9.15
CA LEU A 69 -1.79 -2.66 9.07
C LEU A 69 -2.42 -2.95 10.42
N ASN A 70 -1.75 -3.73 11.27
CA ASN A 70 -2.22 -4.05 12.61
C ASN A 70 -2.30 -2.80 13.51
N VAL A 71 -1.21 -2.01 13.57
CA VAL A 71 -1.15 -0.78 14.38
C VAL A 71 -2.14 0.27 13.90
N THR A 72 -2.30 0.40 12.58
CA THR A 72 -3.17 1.43 11.99
C THR A 72 -4.64 1.05 11.93
N LYS A 73 -5.01 -0.20 12.24
CA LYS A 73 -6.39 -0.71 12.14
C LYS A 73 -7.39 0.15 12.90
N ASN A 74 -7.05 0.56 14.12
CA ASN A 74 -7.94 1.33 15.00
C ASN A 74 -8.06 2.81 14.59
N LEU A 75 -7.10 3.30 13.79
CA LEU A 75 -7.10 4.69 13.29
C LEU A 75 -8.00 4.87 12.06
N ARG A 76 -8.48 3.77 11.46
CA ARG A 76 -9.31 3.77 10.25
C ARG A 76 -10.82 3.88 10.55
N ALA A 77 -11.19 4.62 11.60
CA ALA A 77 -12.56 4.70 12.14
C ALA A 77 -13.60 5.31 11.17
N THR A 78 -13.15 5.99 10.12
CA THR A 78 -14.03 6.66 9.13
C THR A 78 -13.39 6.51 7.74
N PRO A 79 -14.15 6.21 6.66
CA PRO A 79 -13.58 6.07 5.32
C PRO A 79 -12.83 7.35 4.93
N PRO A 80 -11.54 7.22 4.60
CA PRO A 80 -11.17 6.81 3.26
C PRO A 80 -10.53 5.42 3.22
N SER A 81 -10.72 4.73 2.11
CA SER A 81 -10.16 3.40 1.87
C SER A 81 -8.67 3.43 1.44
N SER A 82 -7.97 4.55 1.65
CA SER A 82 -6.58 4.71 1.26
C SER A 82 -5.64 3.87 2.13
N PHE A 83 -4.64 3.24 1.50
CA PHE A 83 -3.62 2.47 2.22
C PHE A 83 -2.77 3.32 3.18
N ILE A 84 -2.36 4.52 2.75
CA ILE A 84 -1.45 5.41 3.51
C ILE A 84 -2.25 6.44 4.30
N LEU A 85 -2.01 6.47 5.60
CA LEU A 85 -2.62 7.42 6.54
C LEU A 85 -1.73 8.64 6.78
N SER A 86 -2.34 9.80 7.03
CA SER A 86 -1.62 10.98 7.50
C SER A 86 -1.35 10.90 9.01
N LEU A 87 -0.35 11.64 9.48
CA LEU A 87 0.05 11.63 10.89
C LEU A 87 -0.85 12.51 11.78
N LYS A 88 -1.61 13.44 11.20
CA LYS A 88 -2.44 14.41 11.95
C LYS A 88 -3.91 14.06 11.81
N SER A 89 -4.62 13.92 12.93
CA SER A 89 -6.08 13.80 12.95
C SER A 89 -6.72 14.91 12.10
N PRO A 90 -7.72 14.63 11.23
CA PRO A 90 -8.56 13.42 11.15
C PRO A 90 -8.00 12.27 10.28
N HIS A 91 -6.68 12.15 10.14
CA HIS A 91 -6.00 11.14 9.32
C HIS A 91 -6.48 11.09 7.86
N PRO A 92 -6.57 12.23 7.16
CA PRO A 92 -6.99 12.26 5.76
C PRO A 92 -6.09 11.38 4.87
N PRO A 93 -6.59 10.96 3.69
CA PRO A 93 -5.84 10.16 2.76
C PRO A 93 -4.64 10.96 2.24
N VAL A 94 -3.47 10.31 2.20
CA VAL A 94 -2.23 10.98 1.79
C VAL A 94 -2.09 10.97 0.27
N GLY A 95 -1.86 12.16 -0.30
CA GLY A 95 -1.66 12.33 -1.73
C GLY A 95 -0.24 11.99 -2.21
N THR A 96 -0.08 11.92 -3.53
CA THR A 96 1.20 11.61 -4.19
C THR A 96 2.31 12.60 -3.85
N SER A 97 1.97 13.89 -3.74
CA SER A 97 2.92 14.95 -3.43
C SER A 97 3.51 14.84 -2.02
N SER A 98 2.71 14.38 -1.05
CA SER A 98 3.18 14.14 0.31
C SER A 98 4.11 12.95 0.37
N ILE A 99 3.74 11.81 -0.25
CA ILE A 99 4.59 10.61 -0.27
C ILE A 99 5.88 10.84 -1.06
N GLY A 100 5.85 11.63 -2.12
CA GLY A 100 7.07 11.97 -2.86
C GLY A 100 8.05 12.86 -2.07
N ARG A 101 7.60 13.49 -0.98
CA ARG A 101 8.45 14.29 -0.08
C ARG A 101 8.94 13.50 1.14
N TRP A 102 8.42 12.29 1.35
CA TRP A 102 8.79 11.40 2.46
C TRP A 102 9.87 10.42 2.01
#